data_AF-A0A0D2LQX5-F1
#
_entry.id   AF-A0A0D2LQX5-F1
#
_cell.length_a   1.000
_cell.length_b   1.000
_cell.length_c   1.000
_cell.angle_alpha   90.00
_cell.angle_beta   90.00
_cell.angle_gamma   90.00
#
_symmetry.space_group_name_H-M   'P 1'
#
loop_
_entity.id
_entity.type
_entity.pdbx_description
1 polymer ?
#
loop_
_entity_poly.entity_id
_entity_poly.type
_entity_poly.pdbx_seq_one_letter_code
_entity_poly.pdbx_strand_id
1 'polypeptide(L)'
;MAKKHLKVRAEAKRLKAEMGKVREDQLCLREEQTKLITRFGEIERQYNELQQEAELIAKQSAMTGIKLSLMLGILKAREGGDLVQAADLTRFLGEIVSLEKAKAILADAQR
;
A
#
# COMPACT_ATOMS: atom_id res chain seq x y z
N MET A 1 -39.65 -55.73 19.34
CA MET A 1 -39.61 -54.27 19.55
C MET A 1 -38.38 -53.78 20.32
N ALA A 2 -38.04 -54.33 21.50
CA ALA A 2 -36.93 -53.85 22.35
C ALA A 2 -35.54 -53.77 21.66
N LYS A 3 -35.16 -54.78 20.86
CA LYS A 3 -33.86 -54.81 20.15
C LYS A 3 -33.68 -53.69 19.11
N LYS A 4 -34.79 -53.25 18.48
CA LYS A 4 -34.79 -52.14 17.51
C LYS A 4 -34.60 -50.79 18.21
N HIS A 5 -35.23 -50.57 19.37
CA HIS A 5 -35.04 -49.35 20.16
C HIS A 5 -33.61 -49.20 20.72
N LEU A 6 -32.97 -50.31 21.11
CA LEU A 6 -31.58 -50.30 21.57
C LEU A 6 -30.61 -49.89 20.44
N LYS A 7 -30.80 -50.40 19.21
CA LYS A 7 -29.99 -50.03 18.05
C LYS A 7 -30.14 -48.54 17.70
N VAL A 8 -31.38 -48.04 17.65
CA VAL A 8 -31.66 -46.61 17.40
C VAL A 8 -31.03 -45.72 18.47
N ARG A 9 -31.07 -46.12 19.75
CA ARG A 9 -30.43 -45.38 20.85
C ARG A 9 -28.91 -45.33 20.70
N ALA A 10 -28.28 -46.41 20.24
CA ALA A 10 -26.83 -46.44 20.00
C ALA A 10 -26.43 -45.54 18.82
N GLU A 11 -27.19 -45.57 17.73
CA GLU A 11 -26.98 -44.69 16.56
C GLU A 11 -27.17 -43.21 16.94
N ALA A 12 -28.20 -42.88 17.72
CA ALA A 12 -28.42 -41.52 18.21
C ALA A 12 -27.26 -41.01 19.10
N LYS A 13 -26.69 -41.87 19.94
CA LYS A 13 -25.50 -41.53 20.75
C LYS A 13 -24.27 -41.26 19.88
N ARG A 14 -24.04 -42.10 18.86
CA ARG A 14 -22.94 -41.92 17.91
C ARG A 14 -23.11 -40.62 17.12
N LEU A 15 -24.30 -40.36 16.59
CA LEU A 15 -24.61 -39.13 15.86
C LEU A 15 -24.37 -37.90 16.74
N LYS A 16 -24.81 -37.92 18.01
CA LYS A 16 -24.56 -36.83 18.94
C LYS A 16 -23.07 -36.57 19.18
N ALA A 17 -22.25 -37.61 19.25
CA ALA A 17 -20.80 -37.48 19.39
C ALA A 17 -20.15 -36.90 18.12
N GLU A 18 -20.53 -37.38 16.93
CA GLU A 18 -20.05 -36.83 15.65
C GLU A 18 -20.46 -35.36 15.48
N MET A 19 -21.71 -35.01 15.81
CA MET A 19 -22.17 -33.62 15.81
C MET A 19 -21.41 -32.72 16.79
N GLY A 20 -20.98 -33.27 17.94
CA GLY A 20 -20.12 -32.57 18.88
C GLY A 20 -18.77 -32.17 18.26
N LYS A 21 -18.11 -33.13 17.60
CA LYS A 21 -16.83 -32.88 16.89
C LYS A 21 -16.99 -31.85 15.77
N VAL A 22 -18.04 -31.97 14.95
CA VAL A 22 -18.32 -30.99 13.89
C VAL A 22 -18.51 -29.59 14.46
N ARG A 23 -19.15 -29.45 15.63
CA ARG A 23 -19.33 -28.15 16.28
C ARG A 23 -17.99 -27.57 16.75
N GLU A 24 -17.11 -28.38 17.30
CA GLU A 24 -15.75 -27.97 17.71
C GLU A 24 -14.93 -27.53 16.50
N ASP A 25 -14.94 -28.30 15.42
CA ASP A 25 -14.25 -27.95 14.17
C ASP A 25 -14.77 -26.64 13.58
N GLN A 26 -16.09 -26.42 13.61
CA GLN A 26 -16.71 -25.17 13.15
C GLN A 26 -16.32 -23.95 14.00
N LEU A 27 -16.12 -24.13 15.31
CA LEU A 27 -15.65 -23.07 16.19
C LEU A 27 -14.19 -22.71 15.87
N CYS A 28 -13.32 -23.73 15.78
CA CYS A 28 -11.93 -23.56 15.37
C CYS A 28 -11.80 -22.86 14.02
N LEU A 29 -12.58 -23.28 13.01
CA LEU A 29 -12.59 -22.66 11.70
C LEU A 29 -12.99 -21.18 11.74
N ARG A 30 -14.00 -20.81 12.56
CA ARG A 30 -14.39 -19.40 12.72
C ARG A 30 -13.30 -18.56 13.37
N GLU A 31 -12.62 -19.10 14.37
CA GLU A 31 -11.51 -18.41 15.02
C GLU A 31 -10.36 -18.17 14.04
N GLU A 32 -9.97 -19.20 13.29
CA GLU A 32 -8.92 -19.08 12.27
C GLU A 32 -9.32 -18.13 11.14
N GLN A 33 -10.57 -18.15 10.68
CA GLN A 33 -11.09 -17.18 9.71
C GLN A 33 -11.02 -15.75 10.24
N THR A 34 -11.36 -15.53 11.51
CA THR A 34 -11.30 -14.19 12.13
C THR A 34 -9.86 -13.69 12.18
N LYS A 35 -8.92 -14.54 12.62
CA LYS A 35 -7.48 -14.20 12.62
C LYS A 35 -6.99 -13.87 11.22
N LEU A 36 -7.41 -14.64 10.22
CA LEU A 36 -7.02 -14.45 8.83
C LEU A 36 -7.55 -13.11 8.28
N ILE A 37 -8.81 -12.77 8.54
CA ILE A 37 -9.40 -11.49 8.13
C ILE A 37 -8.64 -10.32 8.75
N THR A 38 -8.34 -10.37 10.06
CA THR A 38 -7.56 -9.31 10.72
C THR A 38 -6.20 -9.14 10.08
N ARG A 39 -5.49 -10.25 9.82
CA ARG A 39 -4.17 -10.22 9.19
C ARG A 39 -4.21 -9.66 7.76
N PHE A 40 -5.22 -10.02 6.97
CA PHE A 40 -5.40 -9.45 5.63
C PHE A 40 -5.71 -7.96 5.69
N GLY A 41 -6.52 -7.50 6.65
CA GLY A 41 -6.78 -6.09 6.86
C GLY A 41 -5.52 -5.30 7.20
N GLU A 42 -4.63 -5.87 8.03
CA GLU A 42 -3.32 -5.27 8.33
C GLU A 42 -2.42 -5.19 7.09
N ILE A 43 -2.37 -6.25 6.29
CA ILE A 43 -1.60 -6.28 5.03
C ILE A 43 -2.14 -5.24 4.05
N GLU A 44 -3.46 -5.13 3.91
CA GLU A 44 -4.09 -4.16 3.01
C GLU A 44 -3.79 -2.72 3.46
N ARG A 45 -3.84 -2.45 4.77
CA ARG A 45 -3.42 -1.15 5.32
C ARG A 45 -1.96 -0.84 4.98
N GLN A 46 -1.05 -1.79 5.23
CA GLN A 46 0.38 -1.63 4.92
C GLN A 46 0.63 -1.44 3.43
N TYR A 47 -0.10 -2.17 2.58
CA TYR A 47 -0.03 -2.03 1.13
C TYR A 47 -0.44 -0.63 0.67
N ASN A 48 -1.54 -0.11 1.21
CA ASN A 48 -2.01 1.24 0.88
C ASN A 48 -1.02 2.32 1.31
N GLU A 49 -0.41 2.18 2.50
CA GLU A 49 0.65 3.09 2.97
C GLU A 49 1.87 3.04 2.05
N LEU A 50 2.35 1.84 1.72
CA LEU A 50 3.47 1.65 0.81
C LEU A 50 3.20 2.21 -0.60
N GLN A 51 1.97 2.05 -1.10
CA GLN A 51 1.57 2.61 -2.39
C GLN A 51 1.63 4.14 -2.38
N GLN A 52 1.13 4.79 -1.33
CA GLN A 52 1.19 6.24 -1.19
C GLN A 52 2.63 6.75 -1.13
N GLU A 53 3.50 6.08 -0.37
CA GLU A 53 4.92 6.40 -0.30
C GLU A 53 5.61 6.22 -1.67
N ALA A 54 5.32 5.13 -2.38
CA ALA A 54 5.89 4.88 -3.69
C ALA A 54 5.45 5.94 -4.72
N GLU A 55 4.19 6.36 -4.70
CA GLU A 55 3.69 7.44 -5.56
C GLU A 55 4.36 8.78 -5.25
N LEU A 56 4.62 9.08 -3.97
CA LEU A 56 5.35 10.28 -3.56
C LEU A 56 6.78 10.25 -4.09
N ILE A 57 7.49 9.13 -3.91
CA ILE A 57 8.86 8.94 -4.39
C ILE A 57 8.92 9.05 -5.92
N ALA A 58 7.95 8.48 -6.64
CA ALA A 58 7.88 8.56 -8.09
C ALA A 58 7.72 10.02 -8.57
N LYS A 59 6.84 10.79 -7.93
CA LYS A 59 6.65 12.23 -8.22
C LYS A 59 7.94 13.03 -7.96
N GLN A 60 8.61 12.78 -6.83
CA GLN A 60 9.87 13.43 -6.48
C GLN A 60 11.01 13.06 -7.45
N SER A 61 11.08 11.80 -7.85
CA SER A 61 12.06 11.29 -8.81
C SER A 61 11.88 11.93 -10.19
N ALA A 62 10.64 12.02 -10.67
CA ALA A 62 10.32 12.69 -11.93
C ALA A 62 10.72 14.17 -11.90
N MET A 63 10.41 14.88 -10.81
CA MET A 63 10.79 16.29 -10.66
C MET A 63 12.31 16.48 -10.61
N THR A 64 13.02 15.58 -9.92
CA THR A 64 14.48 15.56 -9.91
C THR A 64 15.05 15.34 -11.32
N GLY A 65 14.47 14.43 -12.09
CA GLY A 65 14.81 14.21 -13.50
C GLY A 65 14.67 15.49 -14.34
N ILE A 66 13.56 16.20 -14.21
CA ILE A 66 13.33 17.49 -14.91
C ILE A 66 14.42 18.50 -14.54
N LYS A 67 14.73 18.66 -13.24
CA LYS A 67 15.78 19.58 -12.78
C LYS A 67 17.14 19.23 -13.38
N LEU A 68 17.51 17.94 -13.39
CA LEU A 68 18.77 17.48 -13.99
C LEU A 68 18.81 17.76 -15.49
N SER A 69 17.72 17.53 -16.22
CA SER A 69 17.64 17.87 -17.65
C SER A 69 17.82 19.36 -17.91
N LEU A 70 17.22 20.23 -17.08
CA LEU A 70 17.43 21.67 -17.17
C LEU A 70 18.88 22.06 -16.89
N MET A 71 19.48 21.52 -15.82
CA MET A 71 20.89 21.75 -15.49
C MET A 71 21.82 21.34 -16.62
N LEU A 72 21.59 20.17 -17.23
CA LEU A 72 22.35 19.72 -18.39
C LEU A 72 22.15 20.64 -19.60
N GLY A 73 20.92 21.09 -19.85
CA GLY A 73 20.61 22.05 -20.90
C GLY A 73 21.35 23.38 -20.73
N ILE A 74 21.44 23.90 -19.50
CA ILE A 74 22.21 25.12 -19.18
C ILE A 74 23.68 24.93 -19.53
N LEU A 75 24.27 23.79 -19.14
CA LEU A 75 25.68 23.50 -19.43
C LEU A 75 25.93 23.45 -20.94
N LYS A 76 25.07 22.77 -21.69
CA LYS A 76 25.16 22.70 -23.16
C LYS A 76 25.00 24.06 -23.84
N ALA A 77 24.04 24.87 -23.41
CA ALA A 77 23.83 26.21 -23.96
C ALA A 77 25.04 27.11 -23.71
N ARG A 78 25.62 27.05 -22.50
CA ARG A 78 26.86 27.78 -22.17
C ARG A 78 28.06 27.30 -22.97
N GLU A 79 28.22 25.99 -23.13
CA GLU A 79 29.27 25.40 -23.96
C GLU A 79 29.15 25.83 -25.43
N GLY A 80 27.93 25.90 -25.95
CA GLY A 80 27.62 26.39 -27.30
C GLY A 80 27.62 27.92 -27.47
N GLY A 81 27.86 28.69 -26.41
CA GLY A 81 27.86 30.15 -26.44
C GLY A 81 26.46 30.80 -26.50
N ASP A 82 25.37 30.03 -26.40
CA ASP A 82 24.00 30.55 -26.37
C ASP A 82 23.63 31.00 -24.95
N LEU A 83 24.01 32.24 -24.63
CA LEU A 83 23.76 32.83 -23.33
C LEU A 83 22.28 33.14 -23.08
N VAL A 84 21.49 33.37 -24.14
CA VAL A 84 20.05 33.64 -24.02
C VAL A 84 19.34 32.37 -23.59
N GLN A 85 19.58 31.25 -24.28
CA GLN A 85 19.02 29.96 -23.90
C GLN A 85 19.49 29.53 -22.51
N ALA A 86 20.75 29.75 -22.16
CA ALA A 86 21.26 29.45 -20.83
C ALA A 86 20.55 30.27 -19.73
N ALA A 87 20.25 31.54 -19.99
CA ALA A 87 19.51 32.39 -19.06
C ALA A 87 18.06 31.93 -18.90
N ASP A 88 17.37 31.58 -19.99
CA ASP A 88 15.99 31.09 -19.96
C ASP A 88 15.87 29.78 -19.17
N LEU A 89 16.75 28.80 -19.43
CA LEU A 89 16.77 27.54 -18.70
C LEU A 89 17.10 27.75 -17.21
N THR A 90 17.99 28.69 -16.90
CA THR A 90 18.31 29.05 -15.51
C THR A 90 17.11 29.64 -14.79
N ARG A 91 16.35 30.53 -15.46
CA ARG A 91 15.11 31.10 -14.93
C ARG A 91 14.09 30.00 -14.63
N PHE A 92 13.84 29.10 -15.59
CA PHE A 92 12.91 27.98 -15.40
C PHE A 92 13.30 27.06 -14.25
N LEU A 93 14.60 26.74 -14.12
CA LEU A 93 15.10 25.94 -13.00
C LEU A 93 14.84 26.64 -11.66
N GLY A 94 15.05 27.96 -11.59
CA GLY A 94 14.76 28.76 -10.40
C GLY A 94 13.27 28.75 -10.02
N GLU A 95 12.39 28.85 -11.00
CA GLU A 95 10.93 28.77 -10.80
C GLU A 95 10.52 27.41 -10.22
N ILE A 96 11.02 26.30 -10.80
CA ILE A 96 10.72 24.94 -10.31
C ILE A 96 11.21 24.76 -8.87
N VAL A 97 12.44 25.15 -8.56
CA VAL A 97 13.00 25.03 -7.21
C VAL A 97 12.20 25.87 -6.21
N SER A 98 11.74 27.05 -6.61
CA SER A 98 10.92 27.91 -5.75
C SER A 98 9.54 27.28 -5.48
N LEU A 99 8.91 26.71 -6.49
CA LEU A 99 7.63 26.00 -6.35
C LEU A 99 7.75 24.76 -5.45
N GLU A 100 8.82 23.99 -5.58
CA GLU A 100 9.08 22.84 -4.69
C GLU A 100 9.25 23.27 -3.23
N LYS A 101 10.03 24.34 -2.98
CA LYS A 101 10.20 24.88 -1.63
C LYS A 101 8.87 25.33 -1.02
N ALA A 102 8.04 26.04 -1.79
CA ALA A 102 6.72 26.46 -1.33
C ALA A 102 5.81 25.26 -0.98
N LYS A 103 5.84 24.21 -1.80
CA LYS A 103 5.10 22.97 -1.52
C LYS A 103 5.60 22.25 -0.27
N ALA A 104 6.91 22.21 -0.03
CA ALA A 104 7.48 21.61 1.17
C ALA A 104 7.03 22.36 2.43
N ILE A 105 7.08 23.70 2.41
CA ILE A 105 6.60 24.55 3.53
C ILE A 105 5.11 24.32 3.81
N LEU A 106 4.28 24.23 2.76
CA LEU A 106 2.85 23.96 2.91
C LEU A 106 2.60 22.58 3.53
N ALA A 107 3.32 21.56 3.08
CA ALA A 107 3.20 20.20 3.60
C ALA A 107 3.61 20.12 5.08
N ASP A 108 4.65 20.85 5.49
CA ASP A 108 5.10 20.90 6.88
C ASP A 108 4.13 21.69 7.78
N ALA A 109 3.45 22.71 7.25
CA ALA A 109 2.43 23.47 7.99
C ALA A 109 1.10 22.72 8.19
N GLN A 110 0.88 21.63 7.44
CA GLN A 110 -0.32 20.78 7.51
C GLN A 110 -0.11 19.52 8.36
N ARG A 111 1.10 19.29 8.88
CA ARG A 111 1.42 18.23 9.85
C ARG A 111 1.23 18.74 11.28
#